data_AF-A0A2V7V4I5-F1
#
_entry.id   AF-A0A2V7V4I5-F1
#
_cell.length_a   1.000
_cell.length_b   1.000
_cell.length_c   1.000
_cell.angle_alpha   90.00
_cell.angle_beta   90.00
_cell.angle_gamma   90.00
#
_symmetry.space_group_name_H-M   'P 1'
#
loop_
_entity.id
_entity.type
_entity.pdbx_description
1 polymer ?
#
loop_
_entity_poly.entity_id
_entity_poly.type
_entity_poly.pdbx_seq_one_letter_code
_entity_poly.pdbx_strand_id
1 'polypeptide(L)' 'GFAAHLEEAGLGTVSEVFDGDAPHAPGGAIAQAWSVGEILRVAVRTGWRPALDRR' A
#
# COMPACT_ATOMS: atom_id res chain seq x y z
N GLY A 1 2.19 7.88 6.82
CA GLY A 1 1.83 8.39 5.47
C GLY A 1 2.21 7.38 4.40
N PHE A 2 1.59 7.37 3.22
CA PHE A 2 1.67 6.23 2.28
C PHE A 2 3.09 5.77 1.92
N ALA A 3 3.98 6.67 1.48
CA ALA A 3 5.35 6.30 1.09
C ALA A 3 6.16 5.73 2.26
N ALA A 4 6.08 6.34 3.44
CA ALA A 4 6.75 5.85 4.64
C ALA A 4 6.23 4.47 5.08
N HIS A 5 4.93 4.21 4.90
CA HIS A 5 4.32 2.93 5.27
C HIS A 5 4.92 1.75 4.49
N LEU A 6 5.33 1.96 3.24
CA LEU A 6 5.93 0.91 2.39
C LEU A 6 7.26 0.37 2.94
N GLU A 7 7.81 0.99 3.99
CA GLU A 7 9.06 0.59 4.65
C GLU A 7 8.87 0.22 6.14
N GLU A 8 7.66 0.39 6.71
CA GLU A 8 7.43 0.29 8.16
C GLU A 8 7.00 -1.10 8.62
N ALA A 9 5.89 -1.63 8.09
CA ALA A 9 5.34 -2.92 8.52
C ALA A 9 5.83 -4.10 7.66
N GLY A 10 5.97 -3.88 6.35
CA GLY A 10 6.39 -4.88 5.38
C GLY A 10 6.98 -4.22 4.13
N LEU A 11 8.02 -4.83 3.57
CA LEU A 11 8.79 -4.25 2.47
C LEU A 11 7.94 -4.16 1.19
N GLY A 12 7.60 -2.94 0.79
CA GLY A 12 6.79 -2.68 -0.40
C GLY A 12 5.36 -3.17 -0.30
N THR A 13 4.83 -3.38 0.91
CA THR A 13 3.47 -3.87 1.15
C THR A 13 2.62 -2.83 1.87
N VAL A 14 1.31 -3.10 1.95
CA VAL A 14 0.35 -2.26 2.68
C VAL A 14 -0.36 -3.11 3.72
N SER A 15 -0.45 -2.59 4.94
CA SER A 15 -1.12 -3.25 6.06
C SER A 15 -2.63 -3.30 5.83
N GLU A 16 -3.28 -4.25 6.49
CA GLU A 16 -4.71 -4.49 6.35
C GLU A 16 -5.55 -3.29 6.83
N VAL A 17 -5.20 -2.74 7.99
CA VAL A 17 -5.93 -1.64 8.65
C VAL A 17 -4.97 -0.64 9.29
N PHE A 18 -5.49 0.55 9.59
CA PHE A 18 -4.78 1.64 10.24
C PHE A 18 -5.68 2.29 11.30
N ASP A 19 -5.06 2.83 12.36
CA ASP A 19 -5.80 3.61 13.37
C ASP A 19 -6.44 4.87 12.78
N GLY A 20 -7.58 5.27 13.34
CA GLY A 20 -8.29 6.50 12.94
C GLY A 20 -7.59 7.78 13.40
N ASP A 21 -6.85 7.72 14.51
CA ASP A 21 -6.12 8.86 15.06
C ASP A 21 -4.68 8.89 14.53
N ALA A 22 -4.15 10.10 14.33
CA ALA A 22 -2.73 10.27 13.98
C ALA A 22 -1.84 9.65 15.09
N PRO A 23 -0.77 8.91 14.73
CA PRO A 23 -0.13 8.84 13.41
C PRO A 23 -0.71 7.78 12.44
N HIS A 24 -1.85 7.17 12.75
CA HIS A 24 -2.47 6.07 12.01
C HIS A 24 -1.58 4.82 12.00
N ALA A 25 -1.36 4.22 13.18
CA ALA A 25 -0.48 3.06 13.28
C ALA A 25 -1.04 1.87 12.45
N PRO A 26 -0.18 1.09 11.78
CA PRO A 26 -0.60 -0.08 11.02
C PRO A 26 -1.01 -1.24 11.93
N GLY A 27 -2.04 -1.98 11.52
CA GLY A 27 -2.54 -3.16 12.23
C GLY A 27 -3.05 -4.26 11.30
N GLY A 28 -3.52 -5.35 11.91
CA GLY A 28 -3.98 -6.53 11.19
C GLY A 28 -2.83 -7.29 10.50
N ALA A 29 -3.10 -7.90 9.36
CA ALA A 29 -2.07 -8.54 8.56
C ALA A 29 -1.05 -7.53 8.01
N ILE A 30 0.25 -7.86 8.10
CA ILE A 30 1.35 -7.08 7.50
C ILE A 30 1.13 -6.86 5.99
N ALA A 31 0.59 -7.88 5.32
CA ALA A 31 0.19 -7.82 3.92
C ALA A 31 -1.04 -8.68 3.70
N GLN A 32 -2.07 -8.11 3.08
CA GLN A 32 -3.25 -8.85 2.61
C GLN A 32 -3.51 -8.59 1.12
N ALA A 33 -4.02 -9.62 0.44
CA ALA A 33 -4.20 -9.60 -1.00
C ALA A 33 -5.16 -8.50 -1.49
N TRP A 34 -6.23 -8.21 -0.74
CA TRP A 34 -7.18 -7.17 -1.13
C TRP A 34 -6.55 -5.78 -1.09
N SER A 35 -5.68 -5.50 -0.11
CA SER A 35 -5.16 -4.14 0.12
C SER A 35 -4.19 -3.78 -1.01
N VAL A 36 -3.30 -4.71 -1.33
CA VAL A 36 -2.36 -4.58 -2.45
C VAL A 36 -3.11 -4.62 -3.78
N GLY A 37 -4.06 -5.55 -3.94
CA GLY A 37 -4.84 -5.72 -5.16
C GLY A 37 -5.61 -4.46 -5.56
N GLU A 38 -6.25 -3.79 -4.61
CA GLU A 38 -7.02 -2.56 -4.90
C GLU A 38 -6.13 -1.39 -5.31
N ILE A 39 -4.94 -1.24 -4.70
CA ILE A 39 -3.97 -0.23 -5.13
C ILE A 39 -3.51 -0.49 -6.56
N LEU A 40 -3.18 -1.75 -6.90
CA LEU A 40 -2.78 -2.13 -8.25
C LEU A 40 -3.93 -1.97 -9.27
N ARG A 41 -5.16 -2.26 -8.89
CA ARG A 41 -6.35 -2.05 -9.73
C ARG A 41 -6.52 -0.56 -10.06
N VAL A 42 -6.39 0.31 -9.06
CA VAL A 42 -6.46 1.76 -9.28
C VAL A 42 -5.28 2.26 -10.11
N ALA A 43 -4.07 1.76 -9.84
CA ALA A 43 -2.87 2.06 -10.60
C ALA A 43 -3.08 1.88 -12.11
N VAL A 44 -3.51 0.67 -12.49
CA VAL A 44 -3.78 0.32 -13.89
C VAL A 44 -4.87 1.23 -14.46
N ARG A 45 -5.92 1.53 -13.70
CA ARG A 45 -7.03 2.38 -14.14
C ARG A 45 -6.63 3.84 -14.35
N THR A 46 -5.69 4.38 -13.57
CA THR A 46 -5.23 5.77 -13.68
C THR A 46 -4.03 5.93 -14.62
N GLY A 47 -3.59 4.84 -15.26
CA GLY A 47 -2.46 4.85 -16.18
C GLY A 47 -1.09 4.68 -15.52
N TRP A 48 -1.04 4.47 -14.20
CA TRP A 48 0.20 4.13 -13.50
C TRP A 48 0.54 2.65 -13.73
N ARG A 49 1.66 2.39 -14.41
CA ARG A 49 2.14 1.04 -14.74
C ARG A 49 3.51 0.80 -14.10
N PRO A 50 3.57 0.44 -12.82
CA PRO A 50 4.83 0.38 -12.06
C PRO A 50 5.91 -0.53 -12.69
N ALA A 51 5.52 -1.59 -13.39
CA ALA A 51 6.46 -2.51 -14.03
C ALA A 51 7.03 -2.00 -15.38
N LEU A 52 6.40 -0.99 -16.00
CA LEU A 52 6.69 -0.54 -17.37
C LEU A 52 7.11 0.94 -17.44
N ASP A 53 7.07 1.65 -16.32
CA ASP A 53 7.46 3.06 -16.17
C ASP A 53 8.87 3.22 -15.59
N ARG A 54 9.73 2.20 -15.71
CA ARG A 54 11.16 2.31 -15.41
C ARG A 54 11.86 2.97 -16.60
N ARG A 55 11.76 4.29 -16.70
CA ARG A 55 12.73 5.13 -17.43
C ARG A 55 13.63 5.86 -16.45
#